data_AF-A0A655ACR3-F1
#
_entry.id   AF-A0A655ACR3-F1
#
_cell.length_a   1.000
_cell.length_b   1.000
_cell.length_c   1.000
_cell.angle_alpha   90.00
_cell.angle_beta   90.00
_cell.angle_gamma   90.00
#
_symmetry.space_group_name_H-M   'P 1'
#
loop_
_entity.id
_entity.type
_entity.pdbx_description
1 polymer ?
#
loop_
_entity_poly.entity_id
_entity_poly.type
_entity_poly.pdbx_seq_one_letter_code
_entity_poly.pdbx_strand_id
1 'polypeptide(L)'
;MQFGAFAGLAGVLGAVTAFTFARIGLHSRRNLTLYVTALLFVLAWATSGINGWFYVGNYGVPWYDIQPVIASHPVTSMFLTLSILTGLLAAWYHFRMDYAGHTEVKDNRRNRILASTPLLVVAVIMVAGEVGSMAKAAVFRYPLYTTAKANLTALSTGLSSCAMADDVLAEPDPNAGMLQPVPGQAFGPDGPLGGISPVGFKPEGVGEDLKSDPVVSKPGLVNSDASPNKPNAAITDSAGTAGGKGPVGINGSHAALPFGLDPARTPVMGSYGENNLAATATSAWYQLPPRSPDRPLVVVSAAGAIWSYKEDGDFIYGQSLKLQWGVTGPDGRIQPLGQVFPIDIGPQPAWRNLRFPLAWAPPEADVARIVAYDPNLSPEQWFAFTPPRVPVLESLQRLIGSATPVLMDIATAANFPCQRPFSEHLGIAELPQYRILPDHKQTAASSNLWQSSSTGGPFLFTQALLRTSTIATYLRGDWYRDWGSVEQYHRLVPADQAPDAVVEEGVITVPGWGRPGPIRALP
;
A
#
# COMPACT_ATOMS: atom_id res chain seq x y z
N MET A 1 -2.43 14.43 -15.69
CA MET A 1 -2.70 15.55 -14.75
C MET A 1 -2.98 16.88 -15.45
N GLN A 2 -2.12 17.37 -16.35
CA GLN A 2 -2.27 18.73 -16.93
C GLN A 2 -3.55 18.94 -17.78
N PHE A 3 -4.17 17.86 -18.29
CA PHE A 3 -5.41 17.94 -19.06
C PHE A 3 -6.61 18.56 -18.31
N GLY A 4 -6.55 18.63 -16.97
CA GLY A 4 -7.59 19.29 -16.16
C GLY A 4 -7.79 20.77 -16.51
N ALA A 5 -6.76 21.44 -17.04
CA ALA A 5 -6.86 22.83 -17.52
C ALA A 5 -7.93 23.01 -18.63
N PHE A 6 -8.25 21.95 -19.38
CA PHE A 6 -9.23 22.00 -20.46
C PHE A 6 -10.65 21.66 -20.02
N ALA A 7 -10.90 21.34 -18.74
CA ALA A 7 -12.23 20.89 -18.28
C ALA A 7 -13.34 21.91 -18.57
N GLY A 8 -13.08 23.20 -18.35
CA GLY A 8 -14.03 24.27 -18.66
C GLY A 8 -14.32 24.39 -20.16
N LEU A 9 -13.27 24.31 -21.00
CA LEU A 9 -13.41 24.36 -22.46
C LEU A 9 -14.12 23.12 -23.01
N ALA A 10 -13.79 21.94 -22.49
CA ALA A 10 -14.37 20.67 -22.90
C ALA A 10 -15.88 20.61 -22.64
N GLY A 11 -16.37 21.18 -21.54
CA GLY A 11 -17.81 21.28 -21.26
C GLY A 11 -18.57 22.09 -22.32
N VAL A 12 -18.06 23.28 -22.65
CA VAL A 12 -18.67 24.15 -23.68
C VAL A 12 -18.58 23.52 -25.06
N LEU A 13 -17.41 23.00 -25.43
CA LEU A 13 -17.20 22.36 -26.72
C LEU A 13 -18.07 21.10 -26.86
N GLY A 14 -18.21 20.31 -25.81
CA GLY A 14 -19.07 19.12 -25.78
C GLY A 14 -20.54 19.46 -26.05
N ALA A 15 -21.06 20.53 -25.45
CA ALA A 15 -22.43 21.01 -25.68
C ALA A 15 -22.66 21.45 -27.14
N VAL A 16 -21.76 22.25 -27.70
CA VAL A 16 -21.82 22.70 -29.10
C VAL A 16 -21.70 21.52 -30.06
N THR A 17 -20.82 20.57 -29.74
CA THR A 17 -20.59 19.34 -30.53
C THR A 17 -21.84 18.47 -30.57
N ALA A 18 -22.46 18.22 -29.41
CA ALA A 18 -23.71 17.44 -29.33
C ALA A 18 -24.84 18.08 -30.15
N PHE A 19 -25.00 19.41 -30.06
CA PHE A 19 -26.00 20.15 -30.84
C PHE A 19 -25.74 20.07 -32.35
N THR A 20 -24.48 20.27 -32.76
CA THR A 20 -24.08 20.27 -34.18
C THR A 20 -24.25 18.89 -34.80
N PHE A 21 -23.77 17.83 -34.14
CA PHE A 21 -23.91 16.46 -34.64
C PHE A 21 -25.35 15.95 -34.62
N ALA A 22 -26.22 16.47 -33.74
CA ALA A 22 -27.65 16.17 -33.81
C ALA A 22 -28.26 16.64 -35.14
N ARG A 23 -27.91 17.86 -35.59
CA ARG A 23 -28.37 18.38 -36.89
C ARG A 23 -27.81 17.58 -38.05
N ILE A 24 -26.50 17.33 -38.06
CA ILE A 24 -25.82 16.56 -39.12
C ILE A 24 -26.37 15.12 -39.21
N GLY A 25 -26.62 14.48 -38.06
CA GLY A 25 -27.12 13.11 -37.98
C GLY A 25 -28.58 12.95 -38.45
N LEU A 26 -29.40 14.00 -38.38
CA LEU A 26 -30.76 14.00 -38.92
C LEU A 26 -30.77 14.00 -40.46
N HIS A 27 -29.81 14.66 -41.09
CA HIS A 27 -29.67 14.69 -42.55
C HIS A 27 -29.07 13.40 -43.11
N SER A 28 -28.24 12.67 -42.35
CA SER A 28 -27.59 11.45 -42.85
C SER A 28 -27.46 10.34 -41.79
N ARG A 29 -28.12 9.20 -42.06
CA ARG A 29 -27.99 7.98 -41.25
C ARG A 29 -26.54 7.53 -41.11
N ARG A 30 -25.77 7.62 -42.21
CA ARG A 30 -24.34 7.27 -42.24
C ARG A 30 -23.55 8.11 -41.24
N ASN A 31 -23.74 9.44 -41.24
CA ASN A 31 -22.99 10.33 -40.35
C ASN A 31 -23.34 10.10 -38.88
N LEU A 32 -24.63 9.85 -38.56
CA LEU A 32 -25.04 9.48 -37.21
C LEU A 32 -24.39 8.15 -36.77
N THR A 33 -24.38 7.13 -37.65
CA THR A 33 -23.74 5.85 -37.33
C THR A 33 -22.22 6.00 -37.16
N LEU A 34 -21.54 6.79 -37.98
CA LEU A 34 -20.11 7.06 -37.83
C LEU A 34 -19.80 7.77 -36.50
N TYR A 35 -20.63 8.73 -36.10
CA TYR A 35 -20.49 9.41 -34.81
C TYR A 35 -20.63 8.43 -33.63
N VAL A 36 -21.64 7.54 -33.67
CA VAL A 36 -21.82 6.49 -32.67
C VAL A 36 -20.63 5.52 -32.66
N THR A 37 -20.14 5.10 -33.83
CA THR A 37 -18.93 4.26 -33.95
C THR A 37 -17.72 4.92 -33.29
N ALA A 38 -17.48 6.20 -33.56
CA ALA A 38 -16.36 6.93 -32.96
C ALA A 38 -16.47 6.99 -31.42
N LEU A 39 -17.68 7.25 -30.89
CA LEU A 39 -17.91 7.26 -29.45
C LEU A 39 -17.70 5.89 -28.80
N LEU A 40 -18.19 4.82 -29.44
CA LEU A 40 -17.98 3.44 -28.96
C LEU A 40 -16.51 3.03 -29.00
N PHE A 41 -15.77 3.45 -30.03
CA PHE A 41 -14.33 3.22 -30.11
C PHE A 41 -13.57 3.96 -29.00
N VAL A 42 -13.90 5.23 -28.74
CA VAL A 42 -13.31 6.00 -27.63
C VAL A 42 -13.63 5.36 -26.28
N LEU A 43 -14.86 4.86 -26.07
CA LEU A 43 -15.22 4.10 -24.87
C LEU A 43 -14.44 2.80 -24.74
N ALA A 44 -14.25 2.04 -25.83
CA ALA A 44 -13.45 0.83 -25.81
C ALA A 44 -12.01 1.14 -25.36
N TRP A 45 -11.43 2.21 -25.92
CA TRP A 45 -10.08 2.63 -25.55
C TRP A 45 -10.00 3.13 -24.10
N ALA A 46 -10.96 3.94 -23.65
CA ALA A 46 -10.98 4.41 -22.25
C ALA A 46 -11.12 3.24 -21.25
N THR A 47 -11.93 2.23 -21.58
CA THR A 47 -12.18 1.05 -20.72
C THR A 47 -11.13 -0.05 -20.85
N SER A 48 -10.05 0.15 -21.62
CA SER A 48 -8.89 -0.73 -21.62
C SER A 48 -7.90 -0.42 -20.49
N GLY A 49 -8.11 0.70 -19.76
CA GLY A 49 -7.34 1.07 -18.58
C GLY A 49 -7.87 0.45 -17.28
N ILE A 50 -7.17 0.71 -16.18
CA ILE A 50 -7.64 0.42 -14.81
C ILE A 50 -8.49 1.60 -14.29
N ASN A 51 -9.42 1.33 -13.38
CA ASN A 51 -10.15 2.36 -12.63
C ASN A 51 -9.37 2.78 -11.37
N GLY A 52 -8.08 3.06 -11.58
CA GLY A 52 -7.14 3.45 -10.53
C GLY A 52 -7.19 4.95 -10.26
N TRP A 53 -7.36 5.29 -9.00
CA TRP A 53 -7.14 6.61 -8.41
C TRP A 53 -5.77 6.64 -7.73
N PHE A 54 -5.53 7.66 -6.90
CA PHE A 54 -4.23 7.85 -6.24
C PHE A 54 -4.24 7.29 -4.82
N TYR A 55 -3.20 6.52 -4.45
CA TYR A 55 -2.94 6.06 -3.06
C TYR A 55 -4.23 5.63 -2.31
N VAL A 56 -4.67 6.40 -1.30
CA VAL A 56 -5.89 6.15 -0.52
C VAL A 56 -7.18 6.14 -1.34
N GLY A 57 -7.24 6.89 -2.44
CA GLY A 57 -8.42 6.97 -3.30
C GLY A 57 -8.82 5.62 -3.92
N ASN A 58 -7.93 4.63 -3.95
CA ASN A 58 -8.23 3.29 -4.43
C ASN A 58 -9.00 2.40 -3.45
N TYR A 59 -9.14 2.81 -2.19
CA TYR A 59 -9.64 1.92 -1.13
C TYR A 59 -11.12 1.58 -1.35
N GLY A 60 -11.38 0.40 -1.92
CA GLY A 60 -12.73 -0.12 -2.23
C GLY A 60 -13.25 0.19 -3.62
N VAL A 61 -12.46 0.88 -4.44
CA VAL A 61 -12.85 1.20 -5.82
C VAL A 61 -12.82 -0.09 -6.65
N PRO A 62 -13.89 -0.44 -7.38
CA PRO A 62 -13.88 -1.58 -8.30
C PRO A 62 -12.85 -1.43 -9.41
N TRP A 63 -12.15 -2.51 -9.74
CA TRP A 63 -11.18 -2.59 -10.85
C TRP A 63 -10.06 -1.52 -10.73
N TYR A 64 -9.58 -1.24 -9.53
CA TYR A 64 -8.47 -0.29 -9.32
C TYR A 64 -7.12 -0.88 -9.74
N ASP A 65 -7.00 -2.19 -9.74
CA ASP A 65 -5.79 -2.99 -9.98
C ASP A 65 -5.84 -3.78 -11.30
N ILE A 66 -7.03 -4.06 -11.82
CA ILE A 66 -7.27 -4.75 -13.09
C ILE A 66 -8.16 -3.92 -14.03
N GLN A 67 -8.20 -4.28 -15.31
CA GLN A 67 -9.14 -3.68 -16.25
C GLN A 67 -10.59 -4.07 -15.92
N PRO A 68 -11.60 -3.22 -16.22
CA PRO A 68 -13.00 -3.58 -16.05
C PRO A 68 -13.40 -4.86 -16.80
N VAL A 69 -13.98 -5.80 -16.06
CA VAL A 69 -14.48 -7.08 -16.58
C VAL A 69 -15.91 -7.33 -16.11
N ILE A 70 -16.74 -7.90 -16.99
CA ILE A 70 -18.11 -8.33 -16.69
C ILE A 70 -18.25 -9.77 -17.16
N ALA A 71 -18.69 -10.67 -16.27
CA ALA A 71 -18.79 -12.11 -16.55
C ALA A 71 -17.51 -12.69 -17.21
N SER A 72 -16.34 -12.32 -16.67
CA SER A 72 -15.01 -12.72 -17.18
C SER A 72 -14.65 -12.22 -18.58
N HIS A 73 -15.44 -11.30 -19.16
CA HIS A 73 -15.13 -10.67 -20.44
C HIS A 73 -14.73 -9.19 -20.23
N PRO A 74 -13.62 -8.72 -20.82
CA PRO A 74 -13.22 -7.31 -20.74
C PRO A 74 -14.26 -6.38 -21.36
N VAL A 75 -14.59 -5.30 -20.65
CA VAL A 75 -15.54 -4.28 -21.13
C VAL A 75 -15.06 -3.61 -22.41
N THR A 76 -13.74 -3.43 -22.56
CA THR A 76 -13.09 -2.97 -23.80
C THR A 76 -13.51 -3.82 -25.02
N SER A 77 -13.51 -5.15 -24.89
CA SER A 77 -13.87 -6.05 -26.00
C SER A 77 -15.34 -5.90 -26.39
N MET A 78 -16.22 -5.66 -25.41
CA MET A 78 -17.64 -5.42 -25.66
C MET A 78 -17.85 -4.14 -26.46
N PHE A 79 -17.28 -3.02 -26.03
CA PHE A 79 -17.38 -1.75 -26.75
C PHE A 79 -16.68 -1.79 -28.11
N LEU A 80 -15.54 -2.47 -28.23
CA LEU A 80 -14.86 -2.64 -29.50
C LEU A 80 -15.69 -3.44 -30.50
N THR A 81 -16.35 -4.52 -30.03
CA THR A 81 -17.25 -5.32 -30.87
C THR A 81 -18.43 -4.47 -31.34
N LEU A 82 -19.05 -3.70 -30.45
CA LEU A 82 -20.13 -2.77 -30.83
C LEU A 82 -19.65 -1.73 -31.84
N SER A 83 -18.46 -1.16 -31.65
CA SER A 83 -17.84 -0.22 -32.59
C SER A 83 -17.62 -0.84 -33.97
N ILE A 84 -17.15 -2.09 -34.05
CA ILE A 84 -16.96 -2.80 -35.32
C ILE A 84 -18.32 -3.00 -36.00
N LEU A 85 -19.34 -3.46 -35.27
CA LEU A 85 -20.69 -3.67 -35.80
C LEU A 85 -21.31 -2.38 -36.34
N THR A 86 -21.20 -1.27 -35.61
CA THR A 86 -21.69 0.04 -36.08
C THR A 86 -20.84 0.58 -37.23
N GLY A 87 -19.53 0.30 -37.26
CA GLY A 87 -18.66 0.61 -38.39
C GLY A 87 -19.07 -0.11 -39.67
N LEU A 88 -19.35 -1.41 -39.58
CA LEU A 88 -19.87 -2.22 -40.69
C LEU A 88 -21.24 -1.72 -41.15
N LEU A 89 -22.11 -1.31 -40.22
CA LEU A 89 -23.39 -0.69 -40.55
C LEU A 89 -23.21 0.64 -41.29
N ALA A 90 -22.26 1.48 -40.85
CA ALA A 90 -21.94 2.73 -41.53
C ALA A 90 -21.38 2.49 -42.94
N ALA A 91 -20.52 1.48 -43.12
CA ALA A 91 -20.00 1.07 -44.42
C ALA A 91 -21.13 0.55 -45.34
N TRP A 92 -22.05 -0.23 -44.80
CA TRP A 92 -23.22 -0.67 -45.55
C TRP A 92 -24.11 0.50 -45.97
N TYR A 93 -24.35 1.47 -45.08
CA TYR A 93 -25.06 2.70 -45.45
C TYR A 93 -24.32 3.50 -46.52
N HIS A 94 -22.99 3.50 -46.51
CA HIS A 94 -22.17 4.17 -47.49
C HIS A 94 -22.29 3.51 -48.88
N PHE A 95 -22.11 2.20 -48.99
CA PHE A 95 -22.13 1.50 -50.28
C PHE A 95 -23.50 1.48 -50.96
N ARG A 96 -24.59 1.68 -50.22
CA ARG A 96 -25.95 1.71 -50.79
C ARG A 96 -26.45 3.10 -51.18
N MET A 97 -25.67 4.17 -50.94
CA MET A 97 -26.13 5.55 -51.21
C MET A 97 -26.48 5.75 -52.68
N ASP A 98 -25.72 5.14 -53.59
CA ASP A 98 -25.90 5.31 -55.03
C ASP A 98 -27.15 4.61 -55.56
N TYR A 99 -27.59 3.52 -54.92
CA TYR A 99 -28.75 2.74 -55.34
C TYR A 99 -30.05 3.13 -54.61
N ALA A 100 -29.96 3.57 -53.35
CA ALA A 100 -31.12 3.93 -52.52
C ALA A 100 -31.43 5.44 -52.51
N GLY A 101 -30.54 6.25 -53.10
CA GLY A 101 -30.60 7.72 -53.05
C GLY A 101 -30.31 8.30 -51.66
N HIS A 102 -30.25 9.63 -51.59
CA HIS A 102 -30.08 10.35 -50.33
C HIS A 102 -31.44 10.57 -49.65
N THR A 103 -31.85 9.61 -48.81
CA THR A 103 -33.08 9.72 -48.01
C THR A 103 -32.77 10.21 -46.60
N GLU A 104 -33.18 11.45 -46.31
CA GLU A 104 -33.06 12.01 -44.97
C GLU A 104 -33.93 11.25 -43.96
N VAL A 105 -33.57 11.35 -42.68
CA VAL A 105 -34.37 10.78 -41.61
C VAL A 105 -35.57 11.68 -41.36
N LYS A 106 -36.79 11.11 -41.28
CA LYS A 106 -37.99 11.90 -40.96
C LYS A 106 -37.78 12.67 -39.67
N ASP A 107 -37.92 13.99 -39.74
CA ASP A 107 -37.76 14.85 -38.58
C ASP A 107 -38.96 14.72 -37.64
N ASN A 108 -38.85 13.80 -36.68
CA ASN A 108 -39.84 13.56 -35.64
C ASN A 108 -39.16 13.53 -34.27
N ARG A 109 -39.95 13.62 -33.20
CA ARG A 109 -39.44 13.66 -31.83
C ARG A 109 -38.47 12.52 -31.52
N ARG A 110 -38.77 11.30 -31.97
CA ARG A 110 -37.92 10.11 -31.73
C ARG A 110 -36.54 10.29 -32.37
N ASN A 111 -36.48 10.69 -33.63
CA ASN A 111 -35.23 10.80 -34.37
C ASN A 111 -34.39 12.00 -33.90
N ARG A 112 -35.03 13.12 -33.51
CA ARG A 112 -34.35 14.25 -32.86
C ARG A 112 -33.63 13.81 -31.59
N ILE A 113 -34.32 13.08 -30.72
CA ILE A 113 -33.75 12.57 -29.48
C ILE A 113 -32.59 11.62 -29.77
N LEU A 114 -32.79 10.62 -30.64
CA LEU A 114 -31.77 9.63 -30.98
C LEU A 114 -30.50 10.24 -31.61
N ALA A 115 -30.63 11.32 -32.37
CA ALA A 115 -29.48 12.01 -32.97
C ALA A 115 -28.69 12.85 -31.96
N SER A 116 -29.35 13.40 -30.93
CA SER A 116 -28.72 14.28 -29.93
C SER A 116 -28.17 13.57 -28.69
N THR A 117 -28.65 12.37 -28.37
CA THR A 117 -28.30 11.67 -27.12
C THR A 117 -26.95 10.95 -27.07
N PRO A 118 -26.25 10.55 -28.15
CA PRO A 118 -25.10 9.65 -28.03
C PRO A 118 -24.00 10.12 -27.07
N LEU A 119 -23.51 11.36 -27.22
CA LEU A 119 -22.46 11.89 -26.33
C LEU A 119 -22.97 12.10 -24.90
N LEU A 120 -24.24 12.48 -24.71
CA LEU A 120 -24.85 12.59 -23.39
C LEU A 120 -24.86 11.22 -22.68
N VAL A 121 -25.25 10.15 -23.39
CA VAL A 121 -25.28 8.79 -22.82
C VAL A 121 -23.88 8.37 -22.40
N VAL A 122 -22.87 8.55 -23.26
CA VAL A 122 -21.48 8.22 -22.93
C VAL A 122 -21.00 9.01 -21.71
N ALA A 123 -21.22 10.32 -21.69
CA ALA A 123 -20.81 11.18 -20.58
C ALA A 123 -21.50 10.80 -19.26
N VAL A 124 -22.82 10.53 -19.28
CA VAL A 124 -23.57 10.10 -18.09
C VAL A 124 -23.10 8.74 -17.59
N ILE A 125 -22.80 7.80 -18.49
CA ILE A 125 -22.24 6.49 -18.10
C ILE A 125 -20.89 6.67 -17.41
N MET A 126 -20.00 7.49 -17.96
CA MET A 126 -18.69 7.74 -17.36
C MET A 126 -18.81 8.40 -15.98
N VAL A 127 -19.61 9.46 -15.87
CA VAL A 127 -19.85 10.15 -14.59
C VAL A 127 -20.49 9.22 -13.56
N ALA A 128 -21.51 8.45 -13.95
CA ALA A 128 -22.15 7.49 -13.07
C ALA A 128 -21.20 6.36 -12.65
N GLY A 129 -20.31 5.92 -13.55
CA GLY A 129 -19.26 4.95 -13.25
C GLY A 129 -18.26 5.48 -12.22
N GLU A 130 -17.71 6.67 -12.46
CA GLU A 130 -16.73 7.32 -11.57
C GLU A 130 -17.33 7.61 -10.19
N VAL A 131 -18.45 8.33 -10.13
CA VAL A 131 -19.13 8.68 -8.86
C VAL A 131 -19.66 7.43 -8.17
N GLY A 132 -20.24 6.49 -8.92
CA GLY A 132 -20.76 5.23 -8.38
C GLY A 132 -19.65 4.36 -7.79
N SER A 133 -18.48 4.32 -8.42
CA SER A 133 -17.32 3.57 -7.91
C SER A 133 -16.85 4.10 -6.54
N MET A 134 -16.79 5.42 -6.38
CA MET A 134 -16.43 6.09 -5.12
C MET A 134 -17.52 5.97 -4.06
N ALA A 135 -18.78 6.13 -4.45
CA ALA A 135 -19.91 5.97 -3.53
C ALA A 135 -20.00 4.54 -3.00
N LYS A 136 -19.83 3.54 -3.88
CA LYS A 136 -19.74 2.13 -3.48
C LYS A 136 -18.60 1.92 -2.49
N ALA A 137 -17.40 2.43 -2.79
CA ALA A 137 -16.24 2.31 -1.91
C ALA A 137 -16.52 2.89 -0.51
N ALA A 138 -17.10 4.09 -0.45
CA ALA A 138 -17.45 4.77 0.80
C ALA A 138 -18.49 4.00 1.64
N VAL A 139 -19.54 3.46 1.02
CA VAL A 139 -20.64 2.79 1.72
C VAL A 139 -20.25 1.37 2.14
N PHE A 140 -19.71 0.56 1.23
CA PHE A 140 -19.47 -0.86 1.49
C PHE A 140 -18.24 -1.13 2.35
N ARG A 141 -17.28 -0.20 2.42
CA ARG A 141 -16.13 -0.35 3.32
C ARG A 141 -16.37 0.21 4.72
N TYR A 142 -17.45 0.94 4.99
CA TYR A 142 -17.68 1.48 6.33
C TYR A 142 -17.76 0.33 7.36
N PRO A 143 -17.03 0.38 8.50
CA PRO A 143 -16.33 1.54 9.09
C PRO A 143 -14.82 1.67 8.77
N LEU A 144 -14.27 0.91 7.82
CA LEU A 144 -12.87 1.01 7.40
C LEU A 144 -12.56 2.40 6.82
N TYR A 145 -11.27 2.75 6.79
CA TYR A 145 -10.83 4.05 6.30
C TYR A 145 -11.16 4.25 4.81
N THR A 146 -11.79 5.39 4.51
CA THR A 146 -11.99 5.93 3.17
C THR A 146 -11.90 7.45 3.25
N THR A 147 -11.54 8.11 2.15
CA THR A 147 -11.52 9.59 2.09
C THR A 147 -12.91 10.18 2.44
N ALA A 148 -13.98 9.50 2.06
CA ALA A 148 -15.35 9.89 2.42
C ALA A 148 -15.59 9.82 3.94
N LYS A 149 -15.22 8.72 4.60
CA LYS A 149 -15.30 8.59 6.08
C LYS A 149 -14.48 9.68 6.77
N ALA A 150 -13.27 9.94 6.31
CA ALA A 150 -12.39 10.97 6.89
C ALA A 150 -13.05 12.35 6.82
N ASN A 151 -13.54 12.74 5.64
CA ASN A 151 -14.20 14.03 5.44
C ASN A 151 -15.52 14.16 6.23
N LEU A 152 -16.36 13.12 6.24
CA LEU A 152 -17.60 13.13 7.03
C LEU A 152 -17.32 13.23 8.52
N THR A 153 -16.33 12.47 9.02
CA THR A 153 -15.92 12.53 10.44
C THR A 153 -15.35 13.90 10.78
N ALA A 154 -14.54 14.51 9.91
CA ALA A 154 -14.05 15.87 10.11
C ALA A 154 -15.21 16.88 10.21
N LEU A 155 -16.21 16.79 9.33
CA LEU A 155 -17.39 17.67 9.40
C LEU A 155 -18.23 17.44 10.67
N SER A 156 -18.48 16.19 11.05
CA SER A 156 -19.32 15.86 12.21
C SER A 156 -18.66 16.17 13.55
N THR A 157 -17.33 16.22 13.60
CA THR A 157 -16.55 16.53 14.81
C THR A 157 -16.13 18.00 14.92
N GLY A 158 -16.54 18.86 13.98
CA GLY A 158 -16.12 20.26 13.97
C GLY A 158 -14.63 20.44 13.65
N LEU A 159 -14.09 19.62 12.75
CA LEU A 159 -12.70 19.58 12.28
C LEU A 159 -11.67 19.15 13.34
N SER A 160 -12.08 18.40 14.36
CA SER A 160 -11.16 17.84 15.37
C SER A 160 -10.61 16.44 15.02
N SER A 161 -11.12 15.82 13.96
CA SER A 161 -10.65 14.51 13.44
C SER A 161 -9.31 14.64 12.73
N CYS A 162 -8.41 13.68 12.95
CA CYS A 162 -7.09 13.64 12.33
C CYS A 162 -6.99 12.65 11.16
N ALA A 163 -8.14 12.34 10.57
CA ALA A 163 -8.28 11.52 9.36
C ALA A 163 -7.54 10.18 9.51
N MET A 164 -6.47 9.95 8.73
CA MET A 164 -5.78 8.65 8.71
C MET A 164 -5.03 8.37 10.02
N ALA A 165 -4.62 9.40 10.76
CA ALA A 165 -3.92 9.22 12.03
C ALA A 165 -4.77 8.53 13.12
N ASP A 166 -6.10 8.59 13.01
CA ASP A 166 -7.04 7.95 13.93
C ASP A 166 -7.29 6.47 13.59
N ASP A 167 -7.13 6.12 12.31
CA ASP A 167 -7.36 4.77 11.77
C ASP A 167 -6.07 3.94 11.61
N VAL A 168 -4.90 4.56 11.56
CA VAL A 168 -3.62 3.85 11.63
C VAL A 168 -3.33 3.50 13.09
N LEU A 169 -3.09 2.21 13.33
CA LEU A 169 -2.70 1.64 14.61
C LEU A 169 -1.20 1.40 14.61
N ALA A 170 -0.48 2.01 15.53
CA ALA A 170 0.94 1.80 15.76
C ALA A 170 1.16 0.89 16.98
N GLU A 171 2.25 0.13 16.94
CA GLU A 171 2.79 -0.65 18.06
C GLU A 171 4.08 0.04 18.55
N PRO A 172 4.01 0.90 19.59
CA PRO A 172 5.16 1.70 20.02
C PRO A 172 6.31 0.87 20.58
N ASP A 173 6.01 -0.20 21.33
CA ASP A 173 6.97 -1.18 21.81
C ASP A 173 6.52 -2.60 21.42
N PRO A 174 7.10 -3.20 20.36
CA PRO A 174 6.75 -4.55 19.94
C PRO A 174 7.20 -5.64 20.92
N ASN A 175 8.04 -5.32 21.91
CA ASN A 175 8.47 -6.28 22.91
C ASN A 175 7.43 -6.48 24.02
N ALA A 176 6.59 -5.46 24.29
CA ALA A 176 5.56 -5.50 25.32
C ALA A 176 4.45 -6.53 25.02
N GLY A 177 4.21 -6.82 23.74
CA GLY A 177 3.19 -7.78 23.29
C GLY A 177 3.66 -9.23 23.22
N MET A 178 4.95 -9.51 23.43
CA MET A 178 5.54 -10.84 23.22
C MET A 178 4.89 -11.88 24.12
N LEU A 179 4.37 -12.96 23.51
CA LEU A 179 3.73 -14.01 24.27
C LEU A 179 4.77 -14.86 24.99
N GLN A 180 4.40 -15.36 26.17
CA GLN A 180 5.21 -16.27 26.95
C GLN A 180 4.76 -17.71 26.71
N PRO A 181 5.69 -18.68 26.66
CA PRO A 181 5.33 -20.09 26.57
C PRO A 181 4.55 -20.52 27.82
N VAL A 182 3.57 -21.41 27.66
CA VAL A 182 2.88 -22.03 28.81
C VAL A 182 3.91 -22.76 29.68
N PRO A 183 3.92 -22.53 31.01
CA PRO A 183 4.87 -23.17 31.92
C PRO A 183 4.81 -24.70 31.88
N GLY A 184 5.94 -25.35 32.17
CA GLY A 184 6.01 -26.82 32.30
C GLY A 184 6.13 -27.58 30.98
N GLN A 185 6.21 -26.89 29.83
CA GLN A 185 6.52 -27.52 28.55
C GLN A 185 8.01 -27.87 28.43
N ALA A 186 8.30 -29.04 27.85
CA ALA A 186 9.65 -29.41 27.45
C ALA A 186 9.97 -28.86 26.05
N PHE A 187 11.16 -28.29 25.89
CA PHE A 187 11.71 -27.86 24.61
C PHE A 187 13.21 -28.13 24.56
N GLY A 188 13.76 -28.18 23.35
CA GLY A 188 15.16 -28.45 23.06
C GLY A 188 16.08 -27.24 23.30
N PRO A 189 17.36 -27.34 22.89
CA PRO A 189 18.37 -26.32 23.15
C PRO A 189 18.10 -24.97 22.48
N ASP A 190 17.35 -24.95 21.36
CA ASP A 190 17.00 -23.72 20.63
C ASP A 190 15.84 -22.93 21.29
N GLY A 191 15.36 -23.40 22.44
CA GLY A 191 14.33 -22.75 23.24
C GLY A 191 12.89 -23.02 22.77
N PRO A 192 11.89 -22.32 23.35
CA PRO A 192 10.48 -22.58 23.11
C PRO A 192 10.04 -22.29 21.66
N LEU A 193 10.81 -21.52 20.90
CA LEU A 193 10.51 -21.26 19.48
C LEU A 193 10.78 -22.48 18.59
N GLY A 194 11.86 -23.23 18.86
CA GLY A 194 12.21 -24.46 18.15
C GLY A 194 11.39 -25.69 18.58
N GLY A 195 10.81 -25.66 19.78
CA GLY A 195 10.02 -26.77 20.32
C GLY A 195 10.91 -27.96 20.70
N ILE A 196 10.44 -29.19 20.48
CA ILE A 196 11.11 -30.41 20.97
C ILE A 196 12.29 -30.83 20.09
N SER A 197 12.10 -30.87 18.77
CA SER A 197 13.08 -31.40 17.82
C SER A 197 12.93 -30.70 16.46
N PRO A 198 13.35 -29.42 16.35
CA PRO A 198 13.37 -28.75 15.06
C PRO A 198 14.33 -29.47 14.11
N VAL A 199 13.95 -29.59 12.84
CA VAL A 199 14.79 -30.15 11.77
C VAL A 199 15.05 -29.04 10.77
N GLY A 200 16.31 -28.73 10.49
CA GLY A 200 16.70 -27.72 9.50
C GLY A 200 16.48 -26.25 9.88
N PHE A 201 15.56 -25.95 10.79
CA PHE A 201 15.43 -24.63 11.40
C PHE A 201 16.50 -24.41 12.46
N LYS A 202 17.29 -23.33 12.34
CA LYS A 202 18.40 -22.99 13.25
C LYS A 202 18.35 -21.50 13.62
N PRO A 203 18.93 -21.08 14.77
CA PRO A 203 19.00 -19.66 15.15
C PRO A 203 19.73 -18.76 14.14
N GLU A 204 20.77 -19.29 13.49
CA GLU A 204 21.54 -18.59 12.44
C GLU A 204 20.96 -18.76 11.02
N GLY A 205 19.78 -19.38 10.89
CA GLY A 205 19.17 -19.69 9.59
C GLY A 205 18.42 -18.52 8.94
N VAL A 206 18.90 -17.28 9.11
CA VAL A 206 18.36 -16.09 8.43
C VAL A 206 19.27 -15.72 7.26
N GLY A 207 18.70 -15.44 6.09
CA GLY A 207 19.45 -15.02 4.92
C GLY A 207 20.25 -13.73 5.14
N GLU A 208 21.38 -13.61 4.44
CA GLU A 208 22.29 -12.46 4.58
C GLU A 208 21.79 -11.21 3.85
N ASP A 209 21.16 -11.37 2.68
CA ASP A 209 20.54 -10.30 1.90
C ASP A 209 19.02 -10.49 1.88
N LEU A 210 18.30 -9.58 2.52
CA LEU A 210 16.84 -9.60 2.59
C LEU A 210 16.21 -8.50 1.75
N LYS A 211 16.96 -7.87 0.84
CA LYS A 211 16.41 -6.82 -0.02
C LYS A 211 15.26 -7.35 -0.86
N SER A 212 14.17 -6.59 -0.91
CA SER A 212 13.04 -6.93 -1.77
C SER A 212 13.40 -6.89 -3.25
N ASP A 213 12.64 -7.61 -4.06
CA ASP A 213 12.66 -7.45 -5.51
C ASP A 213 12.37 -6.00 -5.93
N PRO A 214 12.97 -5.54 -7.05
CA PRO A 214 12.76 -4.18 -7.54
C PRO A 214 11.32 -3.96 -7.97
N VAL A 215 10.76 -2.83 -7.55
CA VAL A 215 9.48 -2.34 -8.04
C VAL A 215 9.69 -1.67 -9.38
N VAL A 216 9.01 -2.19 -10.41
CA VAL A 216 8.99 -1.58 -11.74
C VAL A 216 7.76 -0.69 -11.88
N SER A 217 7.99 0.61 -12.10
CA SER A 217 6.93 1.59 -12.36
C SER A 217 6.89 2.01 -13.83
N LYS A 218 5.67 2.32 -14.29
CA LYS A 218 5.43 2.78 -15.67
C LYS A 218 5.84 4.26 -15.79
N PRO A 219 6.32 4.70 -16.96
CA PRO A 219 6.55 6.13 -17.22
C PRO A 219 5.27 6.96 -17.01
N GLY A 220 5.44 8.22 -16.62
CA GLY A 220 4.33 9.17 -16.41
C GLY A 220 3.82 9.24 -14.96
N LEU A 221 4.49 8.58 -14.01
CA LEU A 221 4.25 8.80 -12.58
C LEU A 221 4.59 10.24 -12.21
N VAL A 222 3.69 10.89 -11.46
CA VAL A 222 3.94 12.23 -10.93
C VAL A 222 4.96 12.18 -9.79
N ASN A 223 5.75 13.24 -9.62
CA ASN A 223 6.78 13.34 -8.57
C ASN A 223 7.79 12.18 -8.63
N SER A 224 8.38 11.97 -9.80
CA SER A 224 9.45 11.00 -10.04
C SER A 224 10.49 11.66 -10.95
N ASP A 225 11.77 11.54 -10.64
CA ASP A 225 12.87 12.05 -11.47
C ASP A 225 13.35 11.02 -12.51
N ALA A 226 12.70 9.85 -12.57
CA ALA A 226 13.08 8.77 -13.43
C ALA A 226 12.95 9.15 -14.92
N SER A 227 13.90 8.66 -15.72
CA SER A 227 13.92 8.93 -17.15
C SER A 227 12.67 8.34 -17.86
N PRO A 228 12.01 9.11 -18.74
CA PRO A 228 10.86 8.61 -19.50
C PRO A 228 11.24 7.58 -20.58
N ASN A 229 12.53 7.45 -20.90
CA ASN A 229 13.02 6.60 -22.00
C ASN A 229 13.36 5.17 -21.57
N LYS A 230 13.21 4.83 -20.28
CA LYS A 230 13.48 3.49 -19.76
C LYS A 230 12.54 3.15 -18.60
N PRO A 231 12.34 1.87 -18.28
CA PRO A 231 11.61 1.48 -17.08
C PRO A 231 12.28 2.05 -15.82
N ASN A 232 11.48 2.49 -14.86
CA ASN A 232 11.96 2.88 -13.54
C ASN A 232 11.87 1.66 -12.61
N ALA A 233 13.02 1.05 -12.33
CA ALA A 233 13.17 -0.05 -11.39
C ALA A 233 13.87 0.46 -10.13
N ALA A 234 13.15 0.45 -9.00
CA ALA A 234 13.66 0.93 -7.72
C ALA A 234 13.40 -0.12 -6.63
N ILE A 235 14.41 -0.35 -5.79
CA ILE A 235 14.29 -1.20 -4.61
C ILE A 235 14.02 -0.29 -3.41
N THR A 236 13.09 -0.66 -2.56
CA THR A 236 12.88 0.00 -1.28
C THR A 236 12.52 -1.04 -0.24
N ASP A 237 13.06 -0.91 0.95
CA ASP A 237 12.68 -1.70 2.11
C ASP A 237 12.42 -0.74 3.26
N SER A 238 11.60 -1.14 4.23
CA SER A 238 11.40 -0.31 5.42
C SER A 238 12.70 -0.28 6.24
N ALA A 239 12.97 0.81 6.95
CA ALA A 239 14.17 0.95 7.77
C ALA A 239 14.42 -0.27 8.68
N GLY A 240 15.57 -0.93 8.48
CA GLY A 240 16.03 -2.07 9.28
C GLY A 240 15.45 -3.44 8.89
N THR A 241 14.67 -3.54 7.80
CA THR A 241 14.05 -4.82 7.39
C THR A 241 14.84 -5.60 6.34
N ALA A 242 15.83 -4.98 5.70
CA ALA A 242 16.64 -5.58 4.64
C ALA A 242 17.78 -6.51 5.14
N GLY A 243 17.78 -6.85 6.44
CA GLY A 243 18.72 -7.81 7.03
C GLY A 243 19.95 -7.17 7.68
N GLY A 244 21.01 -7.97 7.82
CA GLY A 244 22.24 -7.62 8.53
C GLY A 244 22.45 -8.41 9.82
N LYS A 245 23.57 -8.13 10.50
CA LYS A 245 23.94 -8.78 11.76
C LYS A 245 23.85 -7.80 12.94
N GLY A 246 23.36 -8.30 14.07
CA GLY A 246 23.21 -7.60 15.34
C GLY A 246 24.00 -8.27 16.47
N PRO A 247 23.79 -7.83 17.72
CA PRO A 247 24.34 -8.51 18.89
C PRO A 247 23.74 -9.92 19.05
N VAL A 248 24.44 -10.78 19.80
CA VAL A 248 24.00 -12.15 20.08
C VAL A 248 22.64 -12.13 20.79
N GLY A 249 21.64 -12.80 20.21
CA GLY A 249 20.31 -12.96 20.77
C GLY A 249 20.20 -14.10 21.78
N ILE A 250 19.01 -14.23 22.38
CA ILE A 250 18.75 -15.17 23.49
C ILE A 250 19.00 -16.65 23.16
N ASN A 251 18.84 -17.06 21.89
CA ASN A 251 19.13 -18.42 21.42
C ASN A 251 20.39 -18.49 20.54
N GLY A 252 21.27 -17.48 20.63
CA GLY A 252 22.55 -17.45 19.92
C GLY A 252 22.52 -16.85 18.51
N SER A 253 21.35 -16.42 18.02
CA SER A 253 21.21 -15.78 16.70
C SER A 253 21.91 -14.41 16.63
N HIS A 254 22.55 -14.11 15.50
CA HIS A 254 23.15 -12.80 15.19
C HIS A 254 22.32 -12.00 14.20
N ALA A 255 21.08 -12.39 13.89
CA ALA A 255 20.24 -11.61 12.98
C ALA A 255 19.94 -10.21 13.53
N ALA A 256 20.10 -9.17 12.70
CA ALA A 256 19.63 -7.83 13.06
C ALA A 256 18.10 -7.82 13.08
N LEU A 257 17.51 -7.67 14.27
CA LEU A 257 16.06 -7.69 14.41
C LEU A 257 15.45 -6.32 14.03
N PRO A 258 14.38 -6.33 13.21
CA PRO A 258 13.67 -5.12 12.79
C PRO A 258 12.74 -4.60 13.91
N PHE A 259 12.07 -3.48 13.63
CA PHE A 259 10.97 -2.92 14.45
C PHE A 259 11.34 -2.49 15.88
N GLY A 260 12.60 -2.58 16.28
CA GLY A 260 13.00 -2.38 17.68
C GLY A 260 12.80 -3.62 18.57
N LEU A 261 12.68 -4.80 17.97
CA LEU A 261 12.68 -6.06 18.71
C LEU A 261 14.03 -6.25 19.43
N ASP A 262 13.95 -6.61 20.71
CA ASP A 262 15.10 -6.78 21.58
C ASP A 262 15.69 -8.19 21.40
N PRO A 263 16.93 -8.32 20.88
CA PRO A 263 17.55 -9.62 20.66
C PRO A 263 17.79 -10.38 21.96
N ALA A 264 17.93 -9.69 23.10
CA ALA A 264 18.10 -10.34 24.40
C ALA A 264 16.83 -11.06 24.90
N ARG A 265 15.68 -10.79 24.28
CA ARG A 265 14.38 -11.39 24.64
C ARG A 265 13.68 -12.11 23.49
N THR A 266 14.16 -11.92 22.26
CA THR A 266 13.48 -12.43 21.05
C THR A 266 14.35 -13.48 20.36
N PRO A 267 14.03 -14.79 20.51
CA PRO A 267 14.69 -15.83 19.72
C PRO A 267 14.28 -15.75 18.24
N VAL A 268 15.12 -16.29 17.37
CA VAL A 268 14.82 -16.44 15.94
C VAL A 268 15.06 -17.88 15.52
N MET A 269 14.25 -18.38 14.59
CA MET A 269 14.51 -19.64 13.89
C MET A 269 14.35 -19.41 12.39
N GLY A 270 15.23 -19.97 11.57
CA GLY A 270 15.08 -19.93 10.12
C GLY A 270 15.70 -21.13 9.40
N SER A 271 15.29 -21.37 8.16
CA SER A 271 15.72 -22.51 7.33
C SER A 271 16.83 -22.17 6.33
N TYR A 272 17.33 -20.92 6.30
CA TYR A 272 18.34 -20.51 5.32
C TYR A 272 19.61 -21.37 5.41
N GLY A 273 20.09 -21.82 4.24
CA GLY A 273 21.27 -22.65 4.12
C GLY A 273 21.02 -24.15 4.34
N GLU A 274 19.81 -24.56 4.76
CA GLU A 274 19.43 -25.97 4.84
C GLU A 274 18.71 -26.41 3.55
N ASN A 275 19.50 -26.62 2.49
CA ASN A 275 18.97 -26.93 1.15
C ASN A 275 19.03 -28.43 0.79
N ASN A 276 19.35 -29.29 1.76
CA ASN A 276 19.56 -30.73 1.51
C ASN A 276 18.49 -31.62 2.16
N LEU A 277 17.60 -31.05 2.98
CA LEU A 277 16.51 -31.75 3.64
C LEU A 277 15.31 -30.82 3.81
N ALA A 278 14.13 -31.40 3.97
CA ALA A 278 12.93 -30.63 4.30
C ALA A 278 13.00 -30.17 5.76
N ALA A 279 12.95 -28.85 5.98
CA ALA A 279 12.99 -28.27 7.31
C ALA A 279 11.59 -28.22 7.95
N THR A 280 11.51 -28.55 9.24
CA THR A 280 10.28 -28.52 10.04
C THR A 280 10.56 -27.96 11.43
N ALA A 281 9.66 -27.12 11.93
CA ALA A 281 9.67 -26.69 13.32
C ALA A 281 8.24 -26.52 13.83
N THR A 282 8.00 -26.88 15.07
CA THR A 282 6.74 -26.62 15.76
C THR A 282 7.07 -26.04 17.11
N SER A 283 6.70 -24.78 17.34
CA SER A 283 7.03 -24.10 18.59
C SER A 283 6.28 -24.73 19.77
N ALA A 284 6.74 -24.43 20.98
CA ALA A 284 5.94 -24.58 22.19
C ALA A 284 4.63 -23.77 22.06
N TRP A 285 3.67 -24.10 22.92
CA TRP A 285 2.44 -23.34 23.07
C TRP A 285 2.70 -22.04 23.81
N TYR A 286 2.25 -20.92 23.26
CA TYR A 286 2.31 -19.59 23.84
C TYR A 286 0.94 -19.20 24.38
N GLN A 287 0.91 -18.67 25.60
CA GLN A 287 -0.32 -18.24 26.26
C GLN A 287 -0.87 -16.97 25.61
N LEU A 288 -2.11 -17.01 25.14
CA LEU A 288 -2.82 -15.82 24.68
C LEU A 288 -3.34 -15.01 25.89
N PRO A 289 -3.31 -13.67 25.82
CA PRO A 289 -3.98 -12.84 26.80
C PRO A 289 -5.51 -12.98 26.67
N PRO A 290 -6.28 -12.52 27.67
CA PRO A 290 -7.72 -12.37 27.54
C PRO A 290 -8.09 -11.57 26.30
N ARG A 291 -9.14 -11.98 25.60
CA ARG A 291 -9.60 -11.31 24.38
C ARG A 291 -10.03 -9.87 24.70
N SER A 292 -9.56 -8.93 23.89
CA SER A 292 -9.96 -7.53 23.95
C SER A 292 -10.09 -6.96 22.54
N PRO A 293 -11.11 -6.11 22.26
CA PRO A 293 -11.22 -5.43 20.97
C PRO A 293 -10.02 -4.52 20.65
N ASP A 294 -9.28 -4.06 21.67
CA ASP A 294 -8.12 -3.19 21.50
C ASP A 294 -6.86 -3.93 21.01
N ARG A 295 -6.86 -5.27 21.10
CA ARG A 295 -5.74 -6.13 20.69
C ARG A 295 -6.22 -7.21 19.72
N PRO A 296 -6.64 -6.86 18.49
CA PRO A 296 -7.36 -7.77 17.59
C PRO A 296 -6.45 -8.72 16.78
N LEU A 297 -5.14 -8.69 16.97
CA LEU A 297 -4.17 -9.42 16.15
C LEU A 297 -3.23 -10.27 17.02
N VAL A 298 -2.85 -11.45 16.49
CA VAL A 298 -1.57 -12.10 16.78
C VAL A 298 -0.64 -11.79 15.61
N VAL A 299 0.60 -11.41 15.90
CA VAL A 299 1.61 -11.02 14.92
C VAL A 299 2.86 -11.87 15.09
N VAL A 300 3.45 -12.27 13.97
CA VAL A 300 4.77 -12.92 13.91
C VAL A 300 5.64 -12.09 12.97
N SER A 301 6.82 -11.67 13.44
CA SER A 301 7.80 -11.07 12.54
C SER A 301 8.52 -12.18 11.79
N ALA A 302 8.59 -12.05 10.47
CA ALA A 302 9.14 -13.08 9.60
C ALA A 302 9.91 -12.48 8.43
N ALA A 303 10.85 -13.25 7.87
CA ALA A 303 11.61 -12.93 6.67
C ALA A 303 11.63 -14.14 5.73
N GLY A 304 12.00 -13.93 4.48
CA GLY A 304 12.03 -14.97 3.43
C GLY A 304 10.69 -15.17 2.72
N ALA A 305 10.61 -16.27 1.96
CA ALA A 305 9.49 -16.58 1.07
C ALA A 305 8.40 -17.38 1.81
N ILE A 306 7.22 -16.78 2.02
CA ILE A 306 6.15 -17.39 2.83
C ILE A 306 4.87 -17.45 2.02
N TRP A 307 4.23 -18.63 2.06
CA TRP A 307 2.93 -18.87 1.45
C TRP A 307 1.85 -18.06 2.14
N SER A 308 1.10 -17.25 1.39
CA SER A 308 -0.03 -16.49 1.89
C SER A 308 -1.14 -16.36 0.85
N TYR A 309 -2.32 -15.94 1.30
CA TYR A 309 -3.44 -15.62 0.44
C TYR A 309 -3.73 -14.12 0.50
N LYS A 310 -4.04 -13.53 -0.65
CA LYS A 310 -4.56 -12.17 -0.79
C LYS A 310 -6.03 -12.12 -0.37
N GLU A 311 -6.57 -10.90 -0.27
CA GLU A 311 -7.98 -10.65 0.11
C GLU A 311 -8.98 -11.30 -0.88
N ASP A 312 -8.61 -11.42 -2.16
CA ASP A 312 -9.42 -12.00 -3.24
C ASP A 312 -9.28 -13.53 -3.37
N GLY A 313 -8.42 -14.15 -2.57
CA GLY A 313 -8.16 -15.59 -2.58
C GLY A 313 -7.02 -16.04 -3.49
N ASP A 314 -6.41 -15.14 -4.27
CA ASP A 314 -5.17 -15.44 -4.99
C ASP A 314 -4.05 -15.74 -3.99
N PHE A 315 -3.13 -16.63 -4.35
CA PHE A 315 -2.02 -17.00 -3.47
C PHE A 315 -0.70 -16.35 -3.90
N ILE A 316 0.16 -16.10 -2.92
CA ILE A 316 1.56 -15.75 -3.12
C ILE A 316 2.37 -16.99 -2.79
N TYR A 317 3.22 -17.42 -3.73
CA TYR A 317 4.07 -18.59 -3.53
C TYR A 317 5.11 -18.35 -2.45
N GLY A 318 5.45 -19.40 -1.71
CA GLY A 318 6.45 -19.42 -0.65
C GLY A 318 6.30 -20.68 0.20
N GLN A 319 6.90 -20.68 1.38
CA GLN A 319 6.91 -21.83 2.28
C GLN A 319 5.86 -21.74 3.38
N SER A 320 5.48 -22.88 3.97
CA SER A 320 4.33 -22.97 4.86
C SER A 320 4.67 -22.52 6.28
N LEU A 321 4.25 -21.31 6.64
CA LEU A 321 4.16 -20.86 8.03
C LEU A 321 2.69 -20.75 8.43
N LYS A 322 2.27 -21.47 9.47
CA LYS A 322 0.90 -21.41 10.00
C LYS A 322 0.89 -21.12 11.49
N LEU A 323 -0.17 -20.48 11.95
CA LEU A 323 -0.47 -20.38 13.38
C LEU A 323 -1.54 -21.43 13.71
N GLN A 324 -1.27 -22.25 14.74
CA GLN A 324 -2.22 -23.21 15.27
C GLN A 324 -2.81 -22.69 16.58
N TRP A 325 -4.14 -22.62 16.66
CA TRP A 325 -4.86 -22.32 17.89
C TRP A 325 -4.92 -23.55 18.79
N GLY A 326 -5.08 -23.35 20.10
CA GLY A 326 -5.26 -24.43 21.06
C GLY A 326 -6.10 -23.97 22.26
N VAL A 327 -6.61 -24.96 23.00
CA VAL A 327 -7.32 -24.76 24.26
C VAL A 327 -6.67 -25.59 25.36
N THR A 328 -6.44 -24.99 26.53
CA THR A 328 -5.95 -25.70 27.70
C THR A 328 -7.12 -26.38 28.42
N GLY A 329 -7.09 -27.70 28.49
CA GLY A 329 -8.09 -28.49 29.20
C GLY A 329 -7.98 -28.35 30.73
N PRO A 330 -9.00 -28.76 31.49
CA PRO A 330 -8.99 -28.72 32.95
C PRO A 330 -7.86 -29.54 33.60
N ASP A 331 -7.33 -30.53 32.88
CA ASP A 331 -6.22 -31.39 33.27
C ASP A 331 -4.83 -30.79 32.93
N GLY A 332 -4.80 -29.57 32.40
CA GLY A 332 -3.59 -28.87 31.96
C GLY A 332 -3.05 -29.35 30.62
N ARG A 333 -3.73 -30.29 29.93
CA ARG A 333 -3.33 -30.71 28.58
C ARG A 333 -3.85 -29.75 27.54
N ILE A 334 -3.02 -29.44 26.56
CA ILE A 334 -3.39 -28.54 25.47
C ILE A 334 -3.95 -29.35 24.31
N GLN A 335 -5.20 -29.08 23.94
CA GLN A 335 -5.83 -29.65 22.76
C GLN A 335 -5.58 -28.73 21.55
N PRO A 336 -4.94 -29.22 20.47
CA PRO A 336 -4.80 -28.44 19.26
C PRO A 336 -6.14 -28.24 18.56
N LEU A 337 -6.38 -27.03 18.09
CA LEU A 337 -7.51 -26.64 17.25
C LEU A 337 -7.01 -26.42 15.80
N GLY A 338 -7.77 -25.63 15.03
CA GLY A 338 -7.48 -25.32 13.63
C GLY A 338 -6.16 -24.54 13.42
N GLN A 339 -5.61 -24.68 12.22
CA GLN A 339 -4.46 -23.92 11.74
C GLN A 339 -4.91 -22.89 10.71
N VAL A 340 -4.27 -21.73 10.72
CA VAL A 340 -4.55 -20.64 9.79
C VAL A 340 -3.27 -20.15 9.10
N PHE A 341 -3.39 -19.76 7.83
CA PHE A 341 -2.34 -19.07 7.10
C PHE A 341 -2.25 -17.60 7.53
N PRO A 342 -1.07 -16.96 7.39
CA PRO A 342 -0.91 -15.56 7.69
C PRO A 342 -1.56 -14.69 6.61
N ILE A 343 -1.93 -13.47 7.01
CA ILE A 343 -1.99 -12.34 6.09
C ILE A 343 -0.57 -11.77 5.97
N ASP A 344 -0.07 -11.70 4.73
CA ASP A 344 1.25 -11.15 4.40
C ASP A 344 1.10 -10.12 3.28
N ILE A 345 1.48 -8.87 3.55
CA ILE A 345 1.45 -7.77 2.57
C ILE A 345 2.76 -7.60 1.80
N GLY A 346 3.82 -8.33 2.20
CA GLY A 346 5.15 -8.15 1.63
C GLY A 346 5.85 -6.85 2.07
N PRO A 347 6.94 -6.48 1.38
CA PRO A 347 7.59 -7.25 0.32
C PRO A 347 8.37 -8.46 0.86
N GLN A 348 8.53 -9.51 0.05
CA GLN A 348 9.43 -10.63 0.33
C GLN A 348 10.78 -10.37 -0.37
N PRO A 349 11.93 -10.84 0.16
CA PRO A 349 12.14 -11.61 1.38
C PRO A 349 12.37 -10.76 2.65
N ALA A 350 12.21 -9.44 2.59
CA ALA A 350 12.46 -8.54 3.72
C ALA A 350 11.67 -8.93 4.99
N TRP A 351 12.21 -8.52 6.15
CA TRP A 351 11.48 -8.67 7.40
C TRP A 351 10.16 -7.91 7.37
N ARG A 352 9.10 -8.59 7.81
CA ARG A 352 7.73 -8.05 7.83
C ARG A 352 6.90 -8.70 8.93
N ASN A 353 5.74 -8.13 9.19
CA ASN A 353 4.83 -8.62 10.22
C ASN A 353 3.68 -9.41 9.58
N LEU A 354 3.69 -10.72 9.77
CA LEU A 354 2.58 -11.61 9.43
C LEU A 354 1.45 -11.42 10.43
N ARG A 355 0.21 -11.34 9.94
CA ARG A 355 -0.95 -10.98 10.75
C ARG A 355 -1.91 -12.16 10.83
N PHE A 356 -2.36 -12.46 12.03
CA PHE A 356 -3.39 -13.46 12.33
C PHE A 356 -4.50 -12.81 13.16
N PRO A 357 -5.60 -12.38 12.53
CA PRO A 357 -6.73 -11.80 13.26
C PRO A 357 -7.27 -12.76 14.32
N LEU A 358 -7.41 -12.29 15.56
CA LEU A 358 -7.99 -13.07 16.65
C LEU A 358 -9.47 -13.40 16.41
N ALA A 359 -10.13 -12.70 15.51
CA ALA A 359 -11.47 -13.03 15.04
C ALA A 359 -11.55 -14.40 14.31
N TRP A 360 -10.43 -14.93 13.83
CA TRP A 360 -10.35 -16.26 13.21
C TRP A 360 -10.15 -17.38 14.22
N ALA A 361 -9.71 -17.05 15.44
CA ALA A 361 -9.50 -18.03 16.50
C ALA A 361 -10.85 -18.45 17.10
N PRO A 362 -11.10 -19.74 17.34
CA PRO A 362 -12.24 -20.20 18.12
C PRO A 362 -12.36 -19.43 19.44
N PRO A 363 -13.59 -19.14 19.95
CA PRO A 363 -13.78 -18.38 21.19
C PRO A 363 -13.05 -18.96 22.40
N GLU A 364 -12.91 -20.27 22.46
CA GLU A 364 -12.24 -21.03 23.51
C GLU A 364 -10.71 -21.05 23.41
N ALA A 365 -10.13 -20.55 22.31
CA ALA A 365 -8.68 -20.61 22.11
C ALA A 365 -7.95 -19.65 23.07
N ASP A 366 -7.14 -20.23 23.95
CA ASP A 366 -6.35 -19.58 25.00
C ASP A 366 -4.84 -19.70 24.79
N VAL A 367 -4.40 -20.52 23.85
CA VAL A 367 -2.99 -20.69 23.49
C VAL A 367 -2.82 -20.73 21.96
N ALA A 368 -1.62 -20.41 21.48
CA ALA A 368 -1.25 -20.52 20.07
C ALA A 368 0.18 -21.01 19.90
N ARG A 369 0.48 -21.68 18.79
CA ARG A 369 1.86 -22.06 18.41
C ARG A 369 2.10 -21.90 16.92
N ILE A 370 3.36 -21.76 16.54
CA ILE A 370 3.79 -21.69 15.14
C ILE A 370 4.07 -23.11 14.64
N VAL A 371 3.58 -23.42 13.44
CA VAL A 371 3.87 -24.65 12.70
C VAL A 371 4.53 -24.24 11.38
N ALA A 372 5.83 -24.50 11.28
CA ALA A 372 6.68 -24.12 10.17
C ALA A 372 7.13 -25.35 9.37
N TYR A 373 6.99 -25.29 8.05
CA TYR A 373 7.38 -26.35 7.14
C TYR A 373 7.92 -25.78 5.83
N ASP A 374 9.14 -26.21 5.51
CA ASP A 374 9.87 -25.86 4.30
C ASP A 374 10.33 -27.14 3.60
N PRO A 375 9.54 -27.68 2.65
CA PRO A 375 9.94 -28.83 1.86
C PRO A 375 10.85 -28.47 0.68
N ASN A 376 11.03 -27.18 0.37
CA ASN A 376 11.71 -26.77 -0.85
C ASN A 376 13.22 -26.71 -0.61
N LEU A 377 13.99 -27.23 -1.57
CA LEU A 377 15.45 -27.30 -1.50
C LEU A 377 16.13 -26.20 -2.31
N SER A 378 15.35 -25.28 -2.89
CA SER A 378 15.89 -24.12 -3.60
C SER A 378 16.54 -23.15 -2.61
N PRO A 379 17.75 -22.63 -2.89
CA PRO A 379 18.41 -21.66 -2.02
C PRO A 379 17.63 -20.35 -1.77
N GLU A 380 16.69 -20.02 -2.67
CA GLU A 380 15.83 -18.84 -2.55
C GLU A 380 14.55 -19.12 -1.74
N GLN A 381 14.23 -20.38 -1.49
CA GLN A 381 13.01 -20.81 -0.82
C GLN A 381 13.36 -21.19 0.62
N TRP A 382 13.38 -20.16 1.47
CA TRP A 382 13.63 -20.28 2.89
C TRP A 382 12.78 -19.24 3.63
N PHE A 383 12.60 -19.41 4.93
CA PHE A 383 12.05 -18.35 5.77
C PHE A 383 12.57 -18.40 7.20
N ALA A 384 12.40 -17.28 7.91
CA ALA A 384 12.68 -17.15 9.32
C ALA A 384 11.50 -16.49 10.05
N PHE A 385 11.39 -16.75 11.35
CA PHE A 385 10.31 -16.24 12.18
C PHE A 385 10.73 -16.01 13.63
N THR A 386 10.01 -15.11 14.30
CA THR A 386 10.10 -14.82 15.74
C THR A 386 8.94 -15.47 16.50
N PRO A 387 8.91 -15.45 17.85
CA PRO A 387 7.72 -15.84 18.60
C PRO A 387 6.50 -14.98 18.23
N PRO A 388 5.27 -15.51 18.43
CA PRO A 388 4.07 -14.74 18.27
C PRO A 388 3.95 -13.68 19.38
N ARG A 389 3.42 -12.52 19.02
CA ARG A 389 3.04 -11.46 19.95
C ARG A 389 1.61 -11.01 19.71
N VAL A 390 0.95 -10.53 20.76
CA VAL A 390 -0.31 -9.81 20.62
C VAL A 390 0.02 -8.33 20.81
N PRO A 391 0.03 -7.49 19.76
CA PRO A 391 0.44 -6.10 19.89
C PRO A 391 -0.38 -5.32 20.91
N VAL A 392 0.26 -4.32 21.53
CA VAL A 392 -0.44 -3.24 22.24
C VAL A 392 -0.51 -2.08 21.27
N LEU A 393 -1.72 -1.80 20.78
CA LEU A 393 -1.94 -0.85 19.70
C LEU A 393 -2.48 0.47 20.23
N GLU A 394 -1.99 1.56 19.66
CA GLU A 394 -2.58 2.88 19.81
C GLU A 394 -2.70 3.59 18.46
N SER A 395 -3.55 4.61 18.36
CA SER A 395 -3.64 5.38 17.11
C SER A 395 -2.35 6.14 16.85
N LEU A 396 -2.03 6.36 15.58
CA LEU A 396 -0.85 7.15 15.21
C LEU A 396 -0.92 8.58 15.75
N GLN A 397 -2.12 9.15 15.86
CA GLN A 397 -2.34 10.45 16.52
C GLN A 397 -1.91 10.43 17.99
N ARG A 398 -2.12 9.32 18.71
CA ARG A 398 -1.70 9.21 20.12
C ARG A 398 -0.18 9.08 20.24
N LEU A 399 0.44 8.33 19.33
CA LEU A 399 1.89 8.12 19.31
C LEU A 399 2.65 9.41 18.96
N ILE A 400 2.30 10.06 17.85
CA ILE A 400 3.07 11.18 17.29
C ILE A 400 2.56 12.53 17.81
N GLY A 401 1.26 12.66 18.01
CA GLY A 401 0.61 13.94 18.35
C GLY A 401 0.62 14.96 17.21
N SER A 402 0.48 16.23 17.59
CA SER A 402 0.36 17.38 16.68
C SER A 402 1.48 18.42 16.82
N ALA A 403 2.44 18.20 17.72
CA ALA A 403 3.56 19.13 17.96
C ALA A 403 4.89 18.60 17.45
N THR A 404 5.07 17.28 17.47
CA THR A 404 6.29 16.61 17.02
C THR A 404 6.55 16.90 15.54
N PRO A 405 7.77 17.30 15.14
CA PRO A 405 8.10 17.54 13.74
C PRO A 405 8.17 16.21 12.97
N VAL A 406 7.42 16.12 11.88
CA VAL A 406 7.32 14.92 11.03
C VAL A 406 7.78 15.24 9.61
N LEU A 407 8.51 14.33 8.98
CA LEU A 407 8.68 14.30 7.52
C LEU A 407 7.51 13.51 6.91
N MET A 408 6.50 14.21 6.42
CA MET A 408 5.42 13.58 5.65
C MET A 408 5.80 13.55 4.18
N ASP A 409 5.89 12.35 3.61
CA ASP A 409 6.14 12.20 2.18
C ASP A 409 4.99 12.81 1.35
N ILE A 410 5.29 13.16 0.11
CA ILE A 410 4.40 13.92 -0.79
C ILE A 410 2.99 13.31 -0.90
N ALA A 411 2.91 11.97 -0.95
CA ALA A 411 1.66 11.25 -1.13
C ALA A 411 0.81 11.15 0.14
N THR A 412 1.43 11.22 1.33
CA THR A 412 0.74 11.01 2.62
C THR A 412 0.30 12.32 3.26
N ALA A 413 0.93 13.46 2.93
CA ALA A 413 0.72 14.74 3.60
C ALA A 413 -0.76 15.18 3.70
N ALA A 414 -1.60 14.91 2.68
CA ALA A 414 -3.02 15.27 2.71
C ALA A 414 -3.88 14.39 3.65
N ASN A 415 -3.38 13.21 4.02
CA ASN A 415 -4.09 12.24 4.87
C ASN A 415 -3.83 12.43 6.37
N PHE A 416 -2.80 13.22 6.71
CA PHE A 416 -2.33 13.47 8.09
C PHE A 416 -2.39 14.98 8.42
N PRO A 417 -3.58 15.61 8.39
CA PRO A 417 -3.71 17.07 8.51
C PRO A 417 -3.37 17.62 9.90
N CYS A 418 -3.31 16.77 10.93
CA CYS A 418 -3.02 17.16 12.31
C CYS A 418 -1.53 17.08 12.68
N GLN A 419 -0.72 16.37 11.90
CA GLN A 419 0.71 16.23 12.16
C GLN A 419 1.43 17.50 11.71
N ARG A 420 2.37 17.99 12.51
CA ARG A 420 3.15 19.18 12.16
C ARG A 420 4.34 18.76 11.30
N PRO A 421 4.48 19.25 10.06
CA PRO A 421 5.70 19.04 9.31
C PRO A 421 6.88 19.74 10.01
N PHE A 422 8.09 19.19 9.88
CA PHE A 422 9.28 19.93 10.32
C PHE A 422 9.38 21.28 9.58
N SER A 423 9.99 22.27 10.22
CA SER A 423 10.07 23.62 9.69
C SER A 423 11.49 23.97 9.21
N GLU A 424 11.56 24.86 8.22
CA GLU A 424 12.81 25.47 7.77
C GLU A 424 12.73 26.98 8.04
N HIS A 425 13.74 27.53 8.69
CA HIS A 425 13.82 28.94 9.02
C HIS A 425 15.26 29.42 8.90
N LEU A 426 15.48 30.58 8.27
CA LEU A 426 16.80 31.18 8.07
C LEU A 426 17.82 30.25 7.39
N GLY A 427 17.36 29.35 6.51
CA GLY A 427 18.21 28.37 5.82
C GLY A 427 18.59 27.14 6.65
N ILE A 428 18.03 26.98 7.85
CA ILE A 428 18.26 25.85 8.75
C ILE A 428 16.96 25.06 8.89
N ALA A 429 17.07 23.73 8.83
CA ALA A 429 15.95 22.81 9.00
C ALA A 429 15.90 22.25 10.43
N GLU A 430 14.70 22.21 11.01
CA GLU A 430 14.41 21.44 12.22
C GLU A 430 14.53 19.94 11.92
N LEU A 431 15.19 19.17 12.79
CA LEU A 431 15.30 17.72 12.58
C LEU A 431 13.96 17.02 12.89
N PRO A 432 13.36 16.30 11.91
CA PRO A 432 12.15 15.53 12.16
C PRO A 432 12.43 14.33 13.08
N GLN A 433 11.42 13.92 13.86
CA GLN A 433 11.50 12.75 14.74
C GLN A 433 10.83 11.51 14.14
N TYR A 434 9.91 11.71 13.20
CA TYR A 434 9.22 10.65 12.49
C TYR A 434 9.16 10.95 11.00
N ARG A 435 9.02 9.90 10.19
CA ARG A 435 8.66 9.98 8.77
C ARG A 435 7.42 9.13 8.50
N ILE A 436 6.49 9.65 7.70
CA ILE A 436 5.29 8.93 7.27
C ILE A 436 5.37 8.69 5.76
N LEU A 437 5.45 7.42 5.38
CA LEU A 437 5.68 6.96 4.01
C LEU A 437 4.39 6.36 3.42
N PRO A 438 4.13 6.51 2.10
CA PRO A 438 3.04 5.80 1.43
C PRO A 438 3.37 4.32 1.25
N ASP A 439 2.52 3.57 0.53
CA ASP A 439 2.75 2.17 0.21
C ASP A 439 4.12 1.91 -0.45
N HIS A 440 4.59 0.67 -0.37
CA HIS A 440 5.92 0.24 -0.83
C HIS A 440 6.25 0.71 -2.25
N LYS A 441 5.31 0.56 -3.18
CA LYS A 441 5.50 0.92 -4.59
C LYS A 441 5.59 2.43 -4.79
N GLN A 442 4.72 3.20 -4.14
CA GLN A 442 4.74 4.65 -4.21
C GLN A 442 6.01 5.23 -3.55
N THR A 443 6.48 4.64 -2.46
CA THR A 443 7.73 5.03 -1.80
C THR A 443 8.93 4.83 -2.72
N ALA A 444 9.05 3.65 -3.35
CA ALA A 444 10.16 3.33 -4.25
C ALA A 444 10.23 4.25 -5.47
N ALA A 445 9.09 4.41 -6.15
CA ALA A 445 9.04 5.05 -7.47
C ALA A 445 8.85 6.57 -7.43
N SER A 446 8.46 7.13 -6.28
CA SER A 446 8.19 8.56 -6.13
C SER A 446 8.96 9.16 -4.96
N SER A 447 8.64 8.82 -3.71
CA SER A 447 9.26 9.48 -2.55
C SER A 447 10.79 9.41 -2.60
N ASN A 448 11.38 8.21 -2.64
CA ASN A 448 12.83 8.09 -2.52
C ASN A 448 13.61 8.77 -3.65
N LEU A 449 12.97 8.94 -4.81
CA LEU A 449 13.52 9.63 -5.96
C LEU A 449 13.36 11.15 -5.86
N TRP A 450 12.13 11.62 -5.61
CA TRP A 450 11.82 13.05 -5.63
C TRP A 450 12.50 13.84 -4.53
N GLN A 451 12.53 13.31 -3.31
CA GLN A 451 13.15 13.94 -2.14
C GLN A 451 14.60 13.48 -1.91
N SER A 452 15.25 12.90 -2.94
CA SER A 452 16.63 12.44 -2.84
C SER A 452 17.61 13.56 -2.48
N SER A 453 18.72 13.20 -1.83
CA SER A 453 19.80 14.14 -1.54
C SER A 453 20.45 14.68 -2.82
N SER A 454 20.54 13.86 -3.87
CA SER A 454 21.07 14.25 -5.19
C SER A 454 20.23 15.30 -5.93
N THR A 455 18.94 15.44 -5.59
CA THR A 455 18.03 16.44 -6.16
C THR A 455 17.76 17.61 -5.21
N GLY A 456 18.47 17.68 -4.07
CA GLY A 456 18.34 18.76 -3.08
C GLY A 456 17.14 18.60 -2.14
N GLY A 457 16.53 17.41 -2.06
CA GLY A 457 15.45 17.13 -1.14
C GLY A 457 15.89 17.01 0.33
N PRO A 458 14.93 16.85 1.26
CA PRO A 458 15.20 16.79 2.71
C PRO A 458 16.13 15.65 3.13
N PHE A 459 16.32 14.64 2.28
CA PHE A 459 17.31 13.58 2.52
C PHE A 459 18.75 14.07 2.62
N LEU A 460 19.05 15.27 2.10
CA LEU A 460 20.37 15.88 2.20
C LEU A 460 20.87 15.95 3.65
N PHE A 461 20.01 16.36 4.59
CA PHE A 461 20.38 16.47 6.00
C PHE A 461 19.87 15.30 6.85
N THR A 462 18.73 14.69 6.50
CA THR A 462 18.20 13.59 7.32
C THR A 462 19.07 12.33 7.21
N GLN A 463 19.56 11.97 6.03
CA GLN A 463 20.43 10.79 5.87
C GLN A 463 21.82 10.97 6.51
N ALA A 464 22.28 12.22 6.61
CA ALA A 464 23.59 12.54 7.18
C ALA A 464 23.57 12.64 8.71
N LEU A 465 22.42 12.96 9.31
CA LEU A 465 22.30 13.27 10.75
C LEU A 465 21.45 12.27 11.54
N LEU A 466 20.61 11.47 10.87
CA LEU A 466 19.63 10.60 11.50
C LEU A 466 19.79 9.14 11.05
N ARG A 467 19.57 8.22 11.98
CA ARG A 467 19.31 6.79 11.71
C ARG A 467 17.83 6.53 11.82
N THR A 468 17.38 5.49 11.12
CA THR A 468 15.96 5.21 10.94
C THR A 468 15.61 3.83 11.51
N SER A 469 14.47 3.69 12.15
CA SER A 469 13.89 2.39 12.53
C SER A 469 12.41 2.35 12.20
N THR A 470 11.92 1.27 11.62
CA THR A 470 10.50 1.12 11.29
C THR A 470 9.65 0.89 12.53
N ILE A 471 8.48 1.52 12.62
CA ILE A 471 7.45 1.23 13.61
C ILE A 471 6.42 0.29 12.97
N ALA A 472 6.08 -0.79 13.67
CA ALA A 472 5.05 -1.70 13.20
C ALA A 472 3.68 -0.99 13.23
N THR A 473 3.02 -0.92 12.06
CA THR A 473 1.74 -0.23 11.90
C THR A 473 0.74 -1.05 11.09
N TYR A 474 -0.54 -0.80 11.36
CA TYR A 474 -1.67 -1.54 10.78
C TYR A 474 -2.83 -0.59 10.51
N LEU A 475 -3.57 -0.80 9.42
CA LEU A 475 -4.80 -0.05 9.18
C LEU A 475 -5.96 -0.73 9.92
N ARG A 476 -6.66 0.02 10.77
CA ARG A 476 -7.75 -0.51 11.63
C ARG A 476 -8.80 -1.27 10.80
N GLY A 477 -8.90 -2.56 11.06
CA GLY A 477 -9.88 -3.46 10.43
C GLY A 477 -9.55 -3.90 9.00
N ASP A 478 -8.56 -3.29 8.35
CA ASP A 478 -8.16 -3.59 6.98
C ASP A 478 -6.76 -4.22 6.94
N TRP A 479 -6.68 -5.45 7.45
CA TRP A 479 -5.42 -6.14 7.70
C TRP A 479 -4.67 -6.58 6.44
N TYR A 480 -5.30 -6.48 5.26
CA TYR A 480 -4.70 -6.80 3.96
C TYR A 480 -4.09 -5.56 3.27
N ARG A 481 -4.32 -4.36 3.81
CA ARG A 481 -3.87 -3.14 3.17
C ARG A 481 -2.42 -2.82 3.56
N ASP A 482 -1.60 -2.61 2.54
CA ASP A 482 -0.41 -1.77 2.67
C ASP A 482 -0.87 -0.31 2.60
N TRP A 483 -0.98 0.31 3.77
CA TRP A 483 -1.28 1.73 3.86
C TRP A 483 -0.01 2.57 3.73
N GLY A 484 1.17 1.98 3.87
CA GLY A 484 2.44 2.66 4.05
C GLY A 484 3.12 2.29 5.36
N SER A 485 4.08 3.10 5.77
CA SER A 485 4.91 2.83 6.95
C SER A 485 5.25 4.10 7.72
N VAL A 486 5.70 3.89 8.96
CA VAL A 486 6.21 4.97 9.82
C VAL A 486 7.63 4.61 10.22
N GLU A 487 8.54 5.55 10.05
CA GLU A 487 9.91 5.44 10.55
C GLU A 487 10.09 6.40 11.70
N GLN A 488 10.76 5.94 12.76
CA GLN A 488 11.30 6.79 13.81
C GLN A 488 12.72 7.19 13.46
N TYR A 489 13.04 8.45 13.66
CA TYR A 489 14.37 9.00 13.47
C TYR A 489 15.11 9.16 14.80
N HIS A 490 16.36 8.70 14.79
CA HIS A 490 17.28 8.74 15.92
C HIS A 490 18.48 9.58 15.52
N ARG A 491 18.83 10.61 16.28
CA ARG A 491 20.05 11.40 16.01
C ARG A 491 21.28 10.49 16.04
N LEU A 492 22.18 10.64 15.07
CA LEU A 492 23.48 9.96 15.06
C LEU A 492 24.34 10.42 16.24
N VAL A 493 24.35 11.72 16.49
CA VAL A 493 24.99 12.34 17.66
C VAL A 493 23.90 12.87 18.59
N PRO A 494 23.86 12.43 19.85
CA PRO A 494 22.90 12.93 20.84
C PRO A 494 22.93 14.45 21.04
N ALA A 495 21.78 15.04 21.36
CA ALA A 495 21.61 16.50 21.44
C ALA A 495 22.36 17.15 22.62
N ASP A 496 22.70 16.38 23.66
CA ASP A 496 23.54 16.83 24.78
C ASP A 496 25.00 17.03 24.36
N GLN A 497 25.46 16.31 23.33
CA GLN A 497 26.80 16.46 22.76
C GLN A 497 26.82 17.44 21.57
N ALA A 498 25.75 17.44 20.77
CA ALA A 498 25.57 18.32 19.62
C ALA A 498 24.20 19.02 19.69
N PRO A 499 24.07 20.10 20.48
CA PRO A 499 22.82 20.86 20.57
C PRO A 499 22.58 21.68 19.31
N ASP A 500 21.34 22.15 19.18
CA ASP A 500 20.95 23.02 18.07
C ASP A 500 21.69 24.38 18.19
N ALA A 501 22.14 24.93 17.05
CA ALA A 501 22.95 26.14 17.02
C ALA A 501 22.12 27.40 17.32
N VAL A 502 22.71 28.36 18.06
CA VAL A 502 22.15 29.71 18.20
C VAL A 502 22.55 30.52 16.97
N VAL A 503 21.54 31.00 16.23
CA VAL A 503 21.75 31.74 14.97
C VAL A 503 21.98 33.22 15.28
N GLU A 504 23.08 33.78 14.76
CA GLU A 504 23.30 35.23 14.74
C GLU A 504 22.73 35.81 13.44
N GLU A 505 21.75 36.71 13.58
CA GLU A 505 21.03 37.28 12.45
C GLU A 505 21.53 38.68 12.11
N GLY A 506 21.54 39.02 10.83
CA GLY A 506 21.91 40.33 10.33
C GLY A 506 21.15 40.69 9.07
N VAL A 507 21.09 41.98 8.77
CA VAL A 507 20.40 42.50 7.58
C VAL A 507 21.39 43.31 6.75
N ILE A 508 21.40 43.06 5.44
CA ILE A 508 22.14 43.87 4.47
C ILE A 508 21.20 44.34 3.37
N THR A 509 21.47 45.53 2.82
CA THR A 509 20.76 46.02 1.63
C THR A 509 21.55 45.62 0.39
N VAL A 510 20.89 44.90 -0.52
CA VAL A 510 21.45 44.51 -1.81
C VAL A 510 20.64 45.09 -2.96
N PRO A 511 21.24 45.41 -4.12
CA PRO A 511 20.48 45.74 -5.32
C PRO A 511 19.60 44.57 -5.78
N GLY A 512 18.49 44.83 -6.46
CA GLY A 512 17.55 43.80 -6.91
C GLY A 512 18.10 42.80 -7.95
N TRP A 513 19.27 43.09 -8.52
CA TRP A 513 20.03 42.20 -9.41
C TRP A 513 21.25 41.57 -8.73
N GLY A 514 21.42 41.79 -7.41
CA GLY A 514 22.47 41.18 -6.62
C GLY A 514 22.33 39.66 -6.63
N ARG A 515 23.39 38.96 -7.05
CA ARG A 515 23.47 37.50 -7.06
C ARG A 515 24.85 37.07 -6.56
N PRO A 516 25.04 36.91 -5.23
CA PRO A 516 26.33 36.54 -4.67
C PRO A 516 26.65 35.07 -4.97
N GLY A 517 27.25 34.83 -6.14
CA GLY A 517 27.62 33.49 -6.60
C GLY A 517 26.42 32.61 -6.99
N PRO A 518 26.69 31.47 -7.65
CA PRO A 518 25.68 30.45 -7.87
C PRO A 518 25.47 29.60 -6.60
N ILE A 519 24.25 29.12 -6.38
CA ILE A 519 23.98 28.06 -5.40
C ILE A 519 24.61 26.74 -5.88
N ARG A 520 25.12 25.92 -4.94
CA ARG A 520 25.59 24.57 -5.23
C ARG A 520 24.37 23.64 -5.42
N ALA A 521 23.91 23.50 -6.67
CA ALA A 521 22.76 22.67 -7.05
C ALA A 521 23.14 21.55 -8.03
N LEU A 522 24.38 21.08 -7.95
CA LEU A 522 24.88 19.91 -8.66
C LEU A 522 25.52 19.01 -7.60
N PRO A 523 25.28 17.69 -7.60
CA PRO A 523 25.96 16.79 -6.68
C PRO A 523 27.48 16.81 -6.86
#